data_AF-A0A6V7IZ67-F1
#
_entry.id   AF-A0A6V7IZ67-F1
#
_cell.length_a   1.000
_cell.length_b   1.000
_cell.length_c   1.000
_cell.angle_alpha   90.00
_cell.angle_beta   90.00
_cell.angle_gamma   90.00
#
_symmetry.space_group_name_H-M   'P 1'
#
loop_
_entity.id
_entity.type
_entity.pdbx_description
1 polymer ?
#
loop_
_entity_poly.entity_id
_entity_poly.type
_entity_poly.pdbx_seq_one_letter_code
_entity_poly.pdbx_strand_id
1 'polypeptide(L)'
;NLSSILCGLVYGWTASMIPLLREKDNEAGVEPLTDDQFSWAVSALTFGPLFILPFAGPFSEKFGRKTTTLCMTIPILSCWLIRLFATNFYHILFSQLLGGIFDGLSSACVPIYITESVSDSIRGQLGSYFLLTVKIGTLAAYILSTVISYKTYTIIALVLSVVYFLMLLIIPEAPVYLVRKRRIEEAQ
;
A
#
# COMPACT_ATOMS: atom_id res chain seq x y z
N ASN A 1 -1.15 -0.28 -12.79
CA ASN A 1 -1.72 -0.60 -11.46
C ASN A 1 -0.71 -0.16 -10.39
N LEU A 2 -0.66 1.16 -10.13
CA LEU A 2 0.39 1.75 -9.30
C LEU A 2 0.26 1.38 -7.82
N SER A 3 -0.96 1.17 -7.33
CA SER A 3 -1.21 0.70 -5.96
C SER A 3 -0.61 -0.69 -5.70
N SER A 4 -0.71 -1.63 -6.64
CA SER A 4 -0.06 -2.95 -6.52
C SER A 4 1.46 -2.86 -6.44
N ILE A 5 2.08 -1.92 -7.15
CA ILE A 5 3.53 -1.69 -7.08
C ILE A 5 3.91 -1.14 -5.70
N LEU A 6 3.13 -0.19 -5.16
CA LEU A 6 3.32 0.34 -3.82
C LEU A 6 3.19 -0.74 -2.74
N CYS A 7 2.21 -1.65 -2.86
CA CYS A 7 2.12 -2.84 -2.00
C CYS A 7 3.41 -3.67 -2.08
N GLY A 8 3.88 -3.93 -3.30
CA GLY A 8 5.13 -4.66 -3.54
C GLY A 8 6.35 -4.01 -2.86
N LEU A 9 6.46 -2.68 -2.92
CA LEU A 9 7.52 -1.92 -2.24
C LEU A 9 7.44 -2.01 -0.71
N VAL A 10 6.24 -2.04 -0.13
CA VAL A 10 6.04 -2.23 1.32
C VAL A 10 6.52 -3.62 1.74
N TYR A 11 6.19 -4.66 0.97
CA TYR A 11 6.64 -6.03 1.23
C TYR A 11 8.16 -6.16 1.09
N GLY A 12 8.74 -5.62 0.01
CA GLY A 12 10.19 -5.66 -0.19
C GLY A 12 10.95 -4.90 0.88
N TRP A 13 10.46 -3.73 1.30
CA TRP A 13 11.04 -2.98 2.41
C TRP A 13 11.01 -3.79 3.71
N THR A 14 9.87 -4.41 4.03
CA THR A 14 9.70 -5.23 5.25
C THR A 14 10.71 -6.38 5.29
N ALA A 15 10.87 -7.08 4.16
CA ALA A 15 11.73 -8.26 4.12
C ALA A 15 13.23 -7.95 4.03
N SER A 16 13.62 -6.81 3.45
CA SER A 16 15.03 -6.45 3.28
C SER A 16 15.56 -5.46 4.31
N MET A 17 14.77 -4.46 4.72
CA MET A 17 15.23 -3.38 5.59
C MET A 17 15.09 -3.71 7.07
N ILE A 18 14.07 -4.45 7.50
CA ILE A 18 13.91 -4.81 8.92
C ILE A 18 15.09 -5.64 9.45
N PRO A 19 15.65 -6.62 8.71
CA PRO A 19 16.88 -7.30 9.13
C PRO A 19 18.07 -6.35 9.34
N LEU A 20 18.22 -5.34 8.48
CA LEU A 20 19.30 -4.34 8.57
C LEU A 20 19.15 -3.42 9.80
N LEU A 21 17.94 -3.24 10.32
CA LEU A 21 17.68 -2.48 11.56
C LEU A 21 18.16 -3.22 12.83
N ARG A 22 18.63 -4.47 12.73
CA ARG A 22 19.30 -5.18 13.85
C ARG A 22 20.77 -4.81 13.97
N GLU A 23 21.35 -4.16 12.96
CA GLU A 23 22.75 -3.75 12.99
C GLU A 23 22.95 -2.51 13.86
N LYS A 24 24.11 -2.45 14.53
CA LYS A 24 24.46 -1.38 15.47
C LYS A 24 24.63 -0.02 14.78
N ASP A 25 25.12 -0.03 13.55
CA ASP A 25 25.34 1.16 12.71
C ASP A 25 24.30 1.25 11.59
N ASN A 26 23.02 1.02 11.91
CA ASN A 26 21.97 1.09 10.90
C ASN A 26 21.78 2.53 10.37
N GLU A 27 21.54 2.65 9.06
CA GLU A 27 21.38 3.95 8.39
C GLU A 27 20.15 4.74 8.86
N ALA A 28 19.20 4.07 9.49
CA ALA A 28 18.00 4.69 10.06
C ALA A 28 18.31 5.45 11.36
N GLY A 29 19.41 5.14 12.05
CA GLY A 29 19.78 5.73 13.33
C GLY A 29 18.86 5.31 14.49
N VAL A 30 18.23 4.13 14.37
CA VAL A 30 17.35 3.57 15.40
C VAL A 30 18.16 2.64 16.30
N GLU A 31 17.77 2.49 17.56
CA GLU A 31 18.36 1.46 18.42
C GLU A 31 18.23 0.07 17.78
N PRO A 32 19.28 -0.77 17.83
CA PRO A 32 19.26 -2.11 17.24
C PRO A 32 18.10 -2.94 17.79
N LEU A 33 17.31 -3.49 16.88
CA LEU A 33 16.13 -4.27 17.24
C LEU A 33 16.51 -5.55 18.00
N THR A 34 15.83 -5.82 19.12
CA THR A 34 15.85 -7.14 19.76
C THR A 34 15.11 -8.18 18.91
N ASP A 35 15.34 -9.47 19.17
CA ASP A 35 14.68 -10.55 18.43
C ASP A 35 13.14 -10.50 18.56
N ASP A 36 12.65 -10.10 19.73
CA ASP A 36 11.23 -9.89 19.98
C ASP A 36 10.70 -8.69 19.16
N GLN A 37 11.40 -7.57 19.17
CA GLN A 37 11.02 -6.37 18.40
C GLN A 37 11.03 -6.64 16.90
N PHE A 38 12.04 -7.37 16.40
CA PHE A 38 12.09 -7.82 15.01
C PHE A 38 10.85 -8.63 14.64
N SER A 39 10.49 -9.62 15.45
CA SER A 39 9.33 -10.49 15.23
C SER A 39 8.02 -9.70 15.20
N TRP A 40 7.88 -8.73 16.11
CA TRP A 40 6.74 -7.80 16.12
C TRP A 40 6.71 -6.87 14.90
N ALA A 41 7.85 -6.33 14.48
CA ALA A 41 7.94 -5.44 13.31
C ALA A 41 7.50 -6.15 12.02
N VAL A 42 7.92 -7.40 11.82
CA VAL A 42 7.51 -8.18 10.65
C VAL A 42 6.02 -8.53 10.73
N SER A 43 5.55 -8.97 11.90
CA SER A 43 4.16 -9.41 12.09
C SER A 43 3.13 -8.26 12.02
N ALA A 44 3.52 -7.05 12.43
CA ALA A 44 2.65 -5.87 12.43
C ALA A 44 2.09 -5.53 11.04
N LEU A 45 2.81 -5.86 9.97
CA LEU A 45 2.32 -5.67 8.61
C LEU A 45 1.03 -6.48 8.36
N THR A 46 0.98 -7.72 8.87
CA THR A 46 -0.14 -8.66 8.69
C THR A 46 -1.36 -8.29 9.54
N PHE A 47 -1.15 -7.58 10.64
CA PHE A 47 -2.25 -7.07 11.46
C PHE A 47 -3.04 -5.97 10.75
N GLY A 48 -2.40 -5.15 9.91
CA GLY A 48 -3.07 -4.06 9.19
C GLY A 48 -4.28 -4.51 8.36
N PRO A 49 -4.13 -5.50 7.44
CA PRO A 49 -5.24 -6.06 6.69
C PRO A 49 -6.32 -6.67 7.59
N LEU A 50 -5.92 -7.40 8.64
CA LEU A 50 -6.85 -8.01 9.59
C LEU A 50 -7.81 -6.98 10.21
N PHE A 51 -7.30 -5.80 10.55
CA PHE A 51 -8.11 -4.72 11.11
C PHE A 51 -8.97 -4.02 10.06
N ILE A 52 -8.49 -3.78 8.84
CA ILE A 52 -9.20 -2.92 7.88
C ILE A 52 -10.18 -3.66 6.97
N LEU A 53 -9.91 -4.92 6.62
CA LEU A 53 -10.72 -5.68 5.66
C LEU A 53 -12.21 -5.78 6.01
N PRO A 54 -12.62 -6.01 7.28
CA PRO A 54 -14.03 -6.02 7.65
C PRO A 54 -14.75 -4.69 7.38
N PHE A 55 -14.02 -3.57 7.43
CA PHE A 55 -14.57 -2.23 7.24
C PHE A 55 -14.51 -1.77 5.78
N ALA A 56 -13.61 -2.35 4.97
CA ALA A 56 -13.38 -1.93 3.59
C ALA A 56 -14.64 -2.02 2.72
N GLY A 57 -15.43 -3.09 2.86
CA GLY A 57 -16.68 -3.28 2.10
C GLY A 57 -17.73 -2.21 2.39
N PRO A 58 -18.23 -2.11 3.64
CA PRO A 58 -19.21 -1.09 4.02
C PRO A 58 -18.74 0.34 3.74
N PHE A 59 -17.45 0.62 3.92
CA PHE A 59 -16.86 1.93 3.65
C PHE A 59 -16.88 2.26 2.15
N SER A 60 -16.54 1.30 1.29
CA SER A 60 -16.60 1.45 -0.17
C SER A 60 -18.02 1.65 -0.68
N GLU A 61 -19.02 0.98 -0.10
CA GLU A 61 -20.42 1.15 -0.48
C GLU A 61 -20.95 2.54 -0.08
N LYS A 62 -20.61 3.00 1.13
CA LYS A 62 -21.09 4.27 1.68
C LYS A 62 -20.45 5.50 1.02
N PHE A 63 -19.12 5.52 0.90
CA PHE A 63 -18.37 6.71 0.45
C PHE A 63 -18.04 6.68 -1.05
N GLY A 64 -18.25 5.55 -1.72
CA GLY A 64 -17.90 5.37 -3.11
C GLY A 64 -16.45 4.97 -3.32
N ARG A 65 -16.22 4.29 -4.44
CA ARG A 65 -14.95 3.61 -4.76
C ARG A 65 -13.77 4.57 -4.93
N LYS A 66 -14.00 5.74 -5.55
CA LYS A 66 -12.95 6.76 -5.69
C LYS A 66 -12.56 7.34 -4.33
N THR A 67 -13.53 7.71 -3.51
CA THR A 67 -13.26 8.22 -2.15
C THR A 67 -12.47 7.21 -1.34
N THR A 68 -12.83 5.91 -1.37
CA THR A 68 -12.07 4.87 -0.67
C THR A 68 -10.65 4.71 -1.21
N THR A 69 -10.48 4.79 -2.53
CA THR A 69 -9.16 4.74 -3.19
C THR A 69 -8.31 5.98 -2.87
N LEU A 70 -8.93 7.14 -2.67
CA LEU A 70 -8.24 8.34 -2.21
C LEU A 70 -7.90 8.24 -0.72
N CYS A 71 -8.80 7.73 0.13
CA CYS A 71 -8.57 7.55 1.56
C CYS A 71 -7.39 6.61 1.85
N MET A 72 -7.16 5.58 1.02
CA MET A 72 -6.00 4.69 1.22
C MET A 72 -4.65 5.36 0.88
N THR A 73 -4.62 6.51 0.23
CA THR A 73 -3.36 7.26 0.05
C THR A 73 -2.82 7.84 1.36
N ILE A 74 -3.72 8.13 2.32
CA ILE A 74 -3.36 8.68 3.63
C ILE A 74 -2.47 7.71 4.42
N PRO A 75 -2.83 6.42 4.63
CA PRO A 75 -2.00 5.49 5.37
C PRO A 75 -0.68 5.19 4.66
N ILE A 76 -0.63 5.11 3.32
CA ILE A 76 0.63 4.83 2.62
C ILE A 76 1.60 6.02 2.66
N LEU A 77 1.12 7.25 2.49
CA LEU A 77 1.96 8.46 2.65
C LEU A 77 2.48 8.57 4.08
N SER A 78 1.61 8.37 5.07
CA SER A 78 1.97 8.39 6.48
C SER A 78 2.99 7.29 6.82
N CYS A 79 2.82 6.09 6.27
CA CYS A 79 3.75 4.98 6.42
C CYS A 79 5.18 5.37 5.98
N TRP A 80 5.33 5.89 4.76
CA TRP A 80 6.66 6.26 4.25
C TRP A 80 7.26 7.47 4.96
N LEU A 81 6.45 8.46 5.34
CA LEU A 81 6.90 9.59 6.15
C LEU A 81 7.43 9.15 7.51
N ILE A 82 6.72 8.26 8.19
CA ILE A 82 7.12 7.74 9.50
C ILE A 82 8.40 6.90 9.39
N ARG A 83 8.56 6.10 8.32
CA ARG A 83 9.80 5.37 8.05
C ARG A 83 11.00 6.28 7.79
N LEU A 84 10.77 7.43 7.15
CA LEU A 84 11.82 8.40 6.84
C LEU A 84 12.37 9.08 8.09
N PHE A 85 11.49 9.39 9.05
CA PHE A 85 11.84 10.05 10.31
C PHE A 85 11.82 9.08 11.52
N ALA A 86 11.97 7.79 11.26
CA ALA A 86 11.92 6.79 12.32
C ALA A 86 13.13 6.91 13.25
N THR A 87 12.91 7.32 14.49
CA THR A 87 13.94 7.32 15.55
C THR A 87 13.86 6.12 16.50
N ASN A 88 12.68 5.51 16.62
CA ASN A 88 12.39 4.48 17.63
C ASN A 88 11.68 3.27 17.00
N PHE A 89 11.77 2.10 17.65
CA PHE A 89 11.05 0.89 17.26
C PHE A 89 9.55 1.12 17.05
N TYR A 90 8.90 1.91 17.90
CA TYR A 90 7.46 2.18 17.79
C TYR A 90 7.08 2.89 16.49
N HIS A 91 7.96 3.72 15.92
CA HIS A 91 7.72 4.35 14.61
C HIS A 91 7.71 3.29 13.51
N ILE A 92 8.65 2.35 13.55
CA ILE A 92 8.69 1.22 12.62
C ILE A 92 7.42 0.38 12.76
N LEU A 93 7.05 0.01 13.98
CA LEU A 93 5.84 -0.78 14.27
C LEU A 93 4.57 -0.11 13.73
N PHE A 94 4.40 1.18 13.98
CA PHE A 94 3.24 1.93 13.50
C PHE A 94 3.24 2.09 11.96
N SER A 95 4.41 2.31 11.36
CA SER A 95 4.52 2.36 9.89
C SER A 95 4.14 1.02 9.24
N GLN A 96 4.49 -0.11 9.89
CA GLN A 96 4.12 -1.45 9.41
C GLN A 96 2.61 -1.64 9.44
N LEU A 97 1.96 -1.24 10.53
CA LEU A 97 0.51 -1.29 10.63
C LEU A 97 -0.18 -0.46 9.53
N LEU A 98 0.30 0.77 9.29
CA LEU A 98 -0.22 1.64 8.23
C LEU A 98 0.00 1.07 6.82
N GLY A 99 1.20 0.51 6.57
CA GLY A 99 1.51 -0.18 5.31
C GLY A 99 0.58 -1.37 5.08
N GLY A 100 0.27 -2.12 6.15
CA GLY A 100 -0.68 -3.23 6.10
C GLY A 100 -2.12 -2.77 5.87
N ILE A 101 -2.55 -1.68 6.48
CA ILE A 101 -3.87 -1.09 6.23
C ILE A 101 -4.01 -0.68 4.76
N PHE A 102 -2.98 -0.06 4.18
CA PHE A 102 -2.96 0.25 2.75
C PHE A 102 -3.07 -1.02 1.88
N ASP A 103 -2.32 -2.07 2.21
CA ASP A 103 -2.37 -3.33 1.48
C ASP A 103 -3.75 -4.00 1.53
N GLY A 104 -4.39 -4.01 2.70
CA GLY A 104 -5.75 -4.50 2.88
C GLY A 104 -6.78 -3.70 2.07
N LEU A 105 -6.68 -2.37 2.07
CA LEU A 105 -7.57 -1.52 1.27
C LEU A 105 -7.33 -1.69 -0.23
N SER A 106 -6.08 -1.76 -0.66
CA SER A 106 -5.69 -1.94 -2.06
C SER A 106 -6.18 -3.28 -2.61
N SER A 107 -5.97 -4.37 -1.86
CA SER A 107 -6.43 -5.71 -2.24
C SER A 107 -7.96 -5.84 -2.29
N ALA A 108 -8.69 -5.11 -1.46
CA ALA A 108 -10.16 -5.05 -1.54
C ALA A 108 -10.65 -4.17 -2.70
N CYS A 109 -10.12 -2.95 -2.84
CA CYS A 109 -10.68 -1.93 -3.74
C CYS A 109 -10.27 -2.13 -5.20
N VAL A 110 -9.03 -2.54 -5.47
CA VAL A 110 -8.49 -2.57 -6.84
C VAL A 110 -9.18 -3.63 -7.71
N PRO A 111 -9.36 -4.89 -7.28
CA PRO A 111 -10.12 -5.88 -8.07
C PRO A 111 -11.57 -5.45 -8.27
N ILE A 112 -12.18 -4.82 -7.27
CA ILE A 112 -13.55 -4.34 -7.32
C ILE A 112 -13.71 -3.22 -8.37
N TYR A 113 -12.79 -2.25 -8.40
CA TYR A 113 -12.78 -1.17 -9.38
C TYR A 113 -12.63 -1.69 -10.82
N ILE A 114 -11.70 -2.63 -11.01
CA ILE A 114 -11.44 -3.21 -12.32
C ILE A 114 -12.63 -4.06 -12.76
N THR A 115 -13.21 -4.90 -11.90
CA THR A 115 -14.34 -5.78 -12.26
C THR A 115 -15.64 -5.04 -12.57
N GLU A 116 -15.78 -3.77 -12.15
CA GLU A 116 -16.85 -2.88 -12.63
C GLU A 116 -16.55 -2.27 -14.00
N SER A 117 -15.28 -2.11 -14.36
CA SER A 117 -14.88 -1.47 -15.62
C SER A 117 -14.83 -2.42 -16.81
N VAL A 118 -14.94 -3.74 -16.59
CA VAL A 118 -14.83 -4.75 -17.67
C VAL A 118 -15.93 -5.82 -17.60
N SER A 119 -16.25 -6.42 -18.74
CA SER A 119 -17.28 -7.46 -18.88
C SER A 119 -16.96 -8.72 -18.06
N ASP A 120 -18.00 -9.42 -17.62
CA ASP A 120 -17.94 -10.53 -16.65
C ASP A 120 -16.96 -11.67 -17.01
N SER A 121 -16.58 -11.85 -18.28
CA SER A 121 -15.80 -13.00 -18.73
C SER A 121 -14.31 -13.00 -18.33
N ILE A 122 -13.73 -11.84 -17.98
CA ILE A 122 -12.28 -11.72 -17.69
C ILE A 122 -11.96 -11.43 -16.21
N ARG A 123 -12.97 -11.42 -15.33
CA ARG A 123 -12.81 -11.06 -13.91
C ARG A 123 -11.77 -11.92 -13.17
N GLY A 124 -11.72 -13.22 -13.46
CA GLY A 124 -10.74 -14.14 -12.86
C GLY A 124 -9.30 -13.84 -13.29
N GLN A 125 -9.08 -13.52 -14.57
CA GLN A 125 -7.75 -13.22 -15.11
C GLN A 125 -7.20 -11.89 -14.57
N LEU A 126 -8.08 -10.92 -14.28
CA LEU A 126 -7.71 -9.62 -13.73
C LEU A 126 -7.27 -9.69 -12.27
N GLY A 127 -7.87 -10.59 -11.48
CA GLY A 127 -7.39 -10.89 -10.12
C GLY A 127 -5.97 -11.46 -10.14
N SER A 128 -5.69 -12.38 -11.07
CA SER A 128 -4.33 -12.91 -11.29
C SER A 128 -3.36 -11.81 -11.75
N TYR A 129 -3.81 -10.87 -12.59
CA TYR A 129 -2.98 -9.74 -13.03
C TYR A 129 -2.62 -8.78 -11.88
N PHE A 130 -3.54 -8.52 -10.96
CA PHE A 130 -3.26 -7.76 -9.73
C PHE A 130 -2.15 -8.43 -8.92
N LEU A 131 -2.32 -9.72 -8.60
CA LEU A 131 -1.34 -10.47 -7.81
C LEU A 131 0.01 -10.54 -8.52
N LEU A 132 0.02 -10.77 -9.83
CA LEU A 132 1.25 -10.77 -10.64
C LEU A 132 1.98 -9.43 -10.54
N THR A 133 1.25 -8.31 -10.64
CA THR A 133 1.84 -6.97 -10.52
C THR A 133 2.44 -6.74 -9.13
N VAL A 134 1.76 -7.20 -8.06
CA VAL A 134 2.31 -7.14 -6.69
C VAL A 134 3.61 -7.94 -6.61
N LYS A 135 3.64 -9.17 -7.14
CA LYS A 135 4.85 -10.01 -7.10
C LYS A 135 6.01 -9.43 -7.90
N ILE A 136 5.74 -8.85 -9.06
CA ILE A 136 6.75 -8.12 -9.83
C ILE A 136 7.27 -6.91 -9.04
N GLY A 137 6.37 -6.15 -8.39
CA GLY A 137 6.73 -5.03 -7.52
C GLY A 137 7.62 -5.47 -6.35
N THR A 138 7.30 -6.58 -5.68
CA THR A 138 8.12 -7.14 -4.61
C THR A 138 9.49 -7.62 -5.11
N LEU A 139 9.56 -8.25 -6.29
CA LEU A 139 10.84 -8.66 -6.87
C LEU A 139 11.71 -7.45 -7.18
N ALA A 140 11.14 -6.41 -7.81
CA ALA A 140 11.83 -5.16 -8.09
C ALA A 140 12.30 -4.49 -6.78
N ALA A 141 11.46 -4.53 -5.74
CA ALA A 141 11.79 -3.99 -4.43
C ALA A 141 12.98 -4.70 -3.79
N TYR A 142 13.09 -6.03 -3.90
CA TYR A 142 14.26 -6.78 -3.43
C TYR A 142 15.53 -6.40 -4.18
N ILE A 143 15.44 -6.26 -5.50
CA ILE A 143 16.60 -5.85 -6.29
C ILE A 143 17.02 -4.44 -5.85
N LEU A 144 16.08 -3.50 -5.79
CA LEU A 144 16.35 -2.12 -5.37
C LEU A 144 16.99 -2.07 -3.99
N SER A 145 16.44 -2.79 -3.01
CA SER A 145 16.94 -2.74 -1.63
C SER A 145 18.36 -3.28 -1.45
N THR A 146 18.86 -4.13 -2.36
CA THR A 146 20.27 -4.56 -2.33
C THR A 146 21.25 -3.53 -2.87
N VAL A 147 20.80 -2.60 -3.72
CA VAL A 147 21.67 -1.61 -4.38
C VAL A 147 21.52 -0.19 -3.84
N ILE A 148 20.43 0.12 -3.13
CA ILE A 148 20.17 1.46 -2.60
C ILE A 148 20.07 1.48 -1.07
N SER A 149 20.53 2.59 -0.49
CA SER A 149 20.43 2.89 0.95
C SER A 149 18.97 2.95 1.43
N TYR A 150 18.77 2.67 2.72
CA TYR A 150 17.49 2.74 3.44
C TYR A 150 16.76 4.07 3.21
N LYS A 151 17.48 5.20 3.32
CA LYS A 151 16.88 6.54 3.15
C LYS A 151 16.46 6.77 1.71
N THR A 152 17.30 6.41 0.75
CA THR A 152 17.03 6.57 -0.68
C THR A 152 15.83 5.73 -1.10
N TYR A 153 15.76 4.47 -0.66
CA TYR A 153 14.60 3.60 -0.88
C TYR A 153 13.31 4.25 -0.38
N THR A 154 13.35 4.74 0.85
CA THR A 154 12.18 5.33 1.53
C THR A 154 11.71 6.61 0.83
N ILE A 155 12.64 7.45 0.37
CA ILE A 155 12.33 8.66 -0.41
C ILE A 155 11.70 8.29 -1.76
N ILE A 156 12.25 7.31 -2.49
CA ILE A 156 11.69 6.86 -3.77
C ILE A 156 10.26 6.35 -3.58
N ALA A 157 10.03 5.55 -2.56
CA ALA A 157 8.70 5.01 -2.26
C ALA A 157 7.70 6.10 -1.81
N LEU A 158 8.16 7.10 -1.07
CA LEU A 158 7.38 8.28 -0.71
C LEU A 158 6.99 9.09 -1.96
N VAL A 159 7.95 9.38 -2.84
CA VAL A 159 7.69 10.09 -4.10
C VAL A 159 6.69 9.33 -4.95
N LEU A 160 6.84 8.01 -5.08
CA LEU A 160 5.90 7.19 -5.83
C LEU A 160 4.48 7.21 -5.23
N SER A 161 4.38 7.28 -3.89
CA SER A 161 3.11 7.42 -3.18
C SER A 161 2.46 8.78 -3.41
N VAL A 162 3.25 9.86 -3.48
CA VAL A 162 2.77 11.20 -3.85
C VAL A 162 2.30 11.24 -5.29
N VAL A 163 3.06 10.64 -6.21
CA VAL A 163 2.64 10.51 -7.62
C VAL A 163 1.33 9.74 -7.71
N TYR A 164 1.19 8.66 -6.94
CA TYR A 164 -0.07 7.91 -6.88
C TYR A 164 -1.25 8.76 -6.40
N PHE A 165 -1.05 9.55 -5.34
CA PHE A 165 -2.06 10.49 -4.85
C PHE A 165 -2.46 11.52 -5.91
N LEU A 166 -1.49 12.17 -6.56
CA LEU A 166 -1.75 13.15 -7.62
C LEU A 166 -2.49 12.52 -8.81
N MET A 167 -2.10 11.29 -9.20
CA MET A 167 -2.75 10.58 -10.29
C MET A 167 -4.22 10.28 -9.97
N LEU A 168 -4.56 9.95 -8.72
CA LEU A 168 -5.94 9.72 -8.28
C LEU A 168 -6.79 11.00 -8.24
N LEU A 169 -6.19 12.17 -8.07
CA LEU A 169 -6.93 13.44 -8.17
C LEU A 169 -7.38 13.73 -9.60
N ILE A 170 -6.56 13.36 -10.59
CA ILE A 170 -6.82 13.57 -12.02
C ILE A 170 -7.80 12.51 -12.57
N ILE A 171 -7.76 11.29 -12.03
CA ILE A 171 -8.63 10.20 -12.50
C ILE A 171 -10.10 10.52 -12.16
N PRO A 172 -11.01 10.59 -13.15
CA PRO A 172 -12.44 10.78 -12.90
C PRO A 172 -13.03 9.58 -12.15
N GLU A 173 -14.19 9.78 -11.54
CA GLU A 173 -14.86 8.74 -10.76
C GLU A 173 -15.27 7.55 -11.66
N ALA A 174 -15.27 6.32 -11.13
CA ALA A 174 -15.66 5.15 -11.91
C ALA A 174 -17.10 5.33 -12.43
N PRO A 175 -17.35 5.25 -13.76
CA PRO A 175 -18.65 5.53 -14.35
C PRO A 175 -19.77 4.63 -13.81
N VAL A 176 -19.45 3.42 -13.34
CA VAL A 176 -20.43 2.47 -12.78
C VAL A 176 -20.95 2.91 -11.40
N TYR A 177 -20.16 3.61 -10.59
CA TYR A 177 -20.63 4.19 -9.34
C TYR A 177 -21.60 5.36 -9.60
N LEU A 178 -21.30 6.19 -10.60
CA LEU A 178 -22.13 7.33 -11.01
C LEU A 178 -23.50 6.89 -11.56
N VAL A 179 -23.52 5.84 -12.39
CA VAL A 179 -24.75 5.24 -12.90
C VAL A 179 -25.59 4.62 -11.78
N ARG A 180 -24.96 3.91 -10.82
CA ARG A 180 -25.67 3.27 -9.69
C ARG A 180 -26.26 4.29 -8.69
N LYS A 181 -25.71 5.51 -8.63
CA LYS A 181 -26.21 6.63 -7.81
C LYS A 181 -27.22 7.53 -8.55
N ARG A 182 -27.70 7.12 -9.73
CA ARG A 182 -28.60 7.88 -10.63
C ARG A 182 -28.05 9.25 -11.07
N ARG A 183 -26.73 9.44 -11.08
CA ARG A 183 -26.06 10.62 -11.65
C ARG A 183 -25.63 10.32 -13.08
N ILE A 184 -26.63 10.18 -13.96
CA ILE A 184 -26.42 9.81 -15.37
C ILE A 184 -25.67 10.91 -16.15
N GLU A 185 -25.76 12.17 -15.72
CA GLU A 185 -25.10 13.31 -16.37
C GLU A 185 -23.57 13.35 -16.22
N GLU A 186 -23.00 12.72 -15.18
CA GLU A 186 -21.54 12.62 -15.00
C GLU A 186 -20.96 11.36 -15.68
N ALA A 187 -21.81 10.52 -16.28
CA ALA A 187 -21.43 9.26 -16.93
C ALA A 187 -21.31 9.36 -18.47
N GLN A 188 -21.59 10.53 -19.07
CA GLN A 188 -21.34 10.84 -20.48
C GLN A 188 -20.00 11.53 -20.67
#